data_AF-A0A920VPF5-F1
#
_entry.id   AF-A0A920VPF5-F1
#
_cell.length_a   1.000
_cell.length_b   1.000
_cell.length_c   1.000
_cell.angle_alpha   90.00
_cell.angle_beta   90.00
_cell.angle_gamma   90.00
#
_symmetry.space_group_name_H-M   'P 1'
#
loop_
_entity.id
_entity.type
_entity.pdbx_description
1 polymer ?
#
loop_
_entity_poly.entity_id
_entity_poly.type
_entity_poly.pdbx_seq_one_letter_code
_entity_poly.pdbx_strand_id
1 'polypeptide(L)'
;MAALATTGSARALGMGDQIGKIAPGFEADLVLLDLNHFNWLPMNDPVNQLIHTEDATAVHTVIVGGDVVVRDGQCFNRRGQTEK
;
A
#
# COMPACT_ATOMS: atom_id res chain seq x y z
N MET A 1 -11.95 -7.52 5.47
CA MET A 1 -10.63 -8.00 5.02
C MET A 1 -9.56 -6.92 5.07
N ALA A 2 -9.77 -5.71 4.54
CA ALA A 2 -8.76 -4.63 4.57
C ALA A 2 -8.17 -4.37 5.97
N ALA A 3 -9.02 -4.27 7.00
CA ALA A 3 -8.56 -4.08 8.38
C ALA A 3 -7.70 -5.25 8.91
N LEU A 4 -7.97 -6.49 8.47
CA LEU A 4 -7.14 -7.64 8.85
C LEU A 4 -5.76 -7.53 8.21
N ALA A 5 -5.69 -7.14 6.94
CA ALA A 5 -4.42 -6.97 6.21
C ALA A 5 -3.55 -5.83 6.76
N THR A 6 -4.15 -4.81 7.39
CA THR A 6 -3.45 -3.64 7.93
C THR A 6 -3.40 -3.66 9.47
N THR A 7 -4.33 -2.97 10.14
CA THR A 7 -4.37 -2.85 11.61
C THR A 7 -4.39 -4.19 12.35
N GLY A 8 -5.01 -5.21 11.77
CA GLY A 8 -5.11 -6.56 12.34
C GLY A 8 -3.74 -7.24 12.38
N SER A 9 -3.04 -7.30 11.25
CA SER A 9 -1.66 -7.79 11.16
C SER A 9 -0.71 -7.02 12.08
N ALA A 10 -0.81 -5.68 12.10
CA ALA A 10 0.02 -4.85 12.97
C ALA A 10 -0.15 -5.23 14.45
N ARG A 11 -1.40 -5.42 14.91
CA ARG A 11 -1.69 -5.89 16.27
C ARG A 11 -1.19 -7.31 16.52
N ALA A 12 -1.37 -8.22 15.56
CA ALA A 12 -0.91 -9.60 15.68
C ALA A 12 0.62 -9.70 15.83
N LEU A 13 1.36 -8.75 15.24
CA LEU A 13 2.81 -8.64 15.35
C LEU A 13 3.30 -7.79 16.53
N GLY A 14 2.41 -7.27 17.38
CA GLY A 14 2.77 -6.40 18.51
C GLY A 14 3.18 -4.99 18.11
N MET A 15 2.91 -4.57 16.87
CA MET A 15 3.25 -3.25 16.31
C MET A 15 2.01 -2.35 16.12
N GLY A 16 0.90 -2.66 16.80
CA GLY A 16 -0.41 -2.02 16.60
C GLY A 16 -0.46 -0.52 16.91
N ASP A 17 0.54 0.00 17.63
CA ASP A 17 0.69 1.43 17.97
C ASP A 17 1.73 2.14 17.08
N GLN A 18 2.33 1.42 16.12
CA GLN A 18 3.40 1.93 15.25
C GLN A 18 3.01 1.93 13.77
N ILE A 19 2.37 0.87 13.28
CA ILE A 19 2.06 0.69 11.85
C ILE A 19 0.61 0.26 11.58
N GLY A 20 0.23 0.18 10.30
CA GLY A 20 -1.05 -0.36 9.86
C GLY A 20 -2.23 0.61 9.97
N LYS A 21 -1.99 1.86 10.37
CA LYS A 21 -2.99 2.92 10.45
C LYS A 21 -2.43 4.24 9.91
N ILE A 22 -3.24 4.96 9.14
CA ILE A 22 -2.93 6.32 8.69
C ILE A 22 -3.40 7.29 9.77
N ALA A 23 -2.49 7.67 10.68
CA ALA A 23 -2.75 8.63 11.74
C ALA A 23 -1.43 9.27 12.23
N PRO A 24 -1.45 10.49 12.81
CA PRO A 24 -0.27 11.07 13.44
C PRO A 24 0.32 10.14 14.50
N GLY A 25 1.66 10.03 14.53
CA GLY A 25 2.39 9.15 15.45
C GLY A 25 2.64 7.73 14.93
N PHE A 26 2.06 7.35 13.78
CA PHE A 26 2.34 6.09 13.09
C PHE A 26 3.39 6.30 12.00
N GLU A 27 4.14 5.25 11.68
CA GLU A 27 5.09 5.24 10.57
C GLU A 27 4.39 5.46 9.23
N ALA A 28 5.10 6.09 8.29
CA ALA A 28 4.60 6.37 6.95
C ALA A 28 4.72 5.13 6.03
N ASP A 29 3.98 4.07 6.38
CA ASP A 29 3.83 2.84 5.59
C ASP A 29 2.58 2.95 4.71
N LEU A 30 2.76 3.38 3.46
CA LEU A 30 1.66 3.72 2.54
C LEU A 30 1.82 3.03 1.18
N VAL A 31 0.70 2.59 0.61
CA VAL A 31 0.60 2.10 -0.77
C VAL A 31 -0.40 2.99 -1.52
N LEU A 32 0.04 3.55 -2.64
CA LEU A 32 -0.77 4.36 -3.55
C LEU A 32 -1.10 3.52 -4.78
N LEU A 33 -2.38 3.50 -5.13
CA LEU A 33 -2.92 2.73 -6.25
C LEU A 33 -3.39 3.68 -7.35
N ASP A 34 -3.08 3.37 -8.61
CA ASP A 34 -3.63 4.08 -9.77
C ASP A 34 -5.06 3.61 -10.03
N LEU A 35 -6.01 4.48 -9.69
CA LEU A 35 -7.44 4.22 -9.85
C LEU A 35 -7.92 4.35 -11.31
N ASN A 36 -7.05 4.75 -12.24
CA ASN A 36 -7.32 4.70 -13.67
C ASN A 36 -6.98 3.34 -14.29
N HIS A 37 -6.33 2.44 -13.54
CA HIS A 37 -6.02 1.09 -14.00
C HIS A 37 -7.31 0.28 -14.23
N PHE A 38 -7.31 -0.64 -15.19
CA PHE A 38 -8.54 -1.33 -15.63
C PHE A 38 -9.26 -2.11 -14.52
N ASN A 39 -8.53 -2.56 -13.49
CA ASN A 39 -9.09 -3.22 -12.31
C ASN A 39 -10.07 -2.33 -11.51
N TRP A 40 -9.99 -1.02 -11.71
CA TRP A 40 -10.80 -0.02 -10.99
C TRP A 40 -11.93 0.54 -11.85
N LEU A 41 -12.08 0.10 -13.10
CA LEU A 41 -13.06 0.64 -14.04
C LEU A 41 -14.21 -0.34 -14.32
N PRO A 42 -15.49 0.08 -14.16
CA PRO A 42 -15.94 1.34 -13.56
C PRO A 42 -15.71 1.37 -12.03
N MET A 43 -15.43 2.57 -11.49
CA MET A 43 -15.20 2.76 -10.06
C MET A 43 -16.55 2.85 -9.34
N ASN A 44 -16.92 1.80 -8.62
CA ASN A 44 -18.20 1.73 -7.90
C ASN A 44 -18.00 1.79 -6.37
N ASP A 45 -17.17 0.88 -5.85
CA ASP A 45 -16.84 0.79 -4.43
C ASP A 45 -15.35 0.44 -4.32
N PRO A 46 -14.49 1.41 -3.95
CA PRO A 46 -13.06 1.18 -3.92
C PRO A 46 -12.64 0.19 -2.83
N VAL A 47 -13.39 0.04 -1.74
CA VAL A 47 -13.05 -0.93 -0.69
C VAL A 47 -13.37 -2.33 -1.16
N ASN A 48 -14.51 -2.53 -1.82
CA ASN A 48 -14.88 -3.82 -2.38
C ASN A 48 -13.94 -4.21 -3.53
N GLN A 49 -13.62 -3.27 -4.43
CA GLN A 49 -12.71 -3.47 -5.56
C GLN A 49 -11.28 -3.76 -5.10
N LEU A 50 -10.80 -3.11 -4.03
CA LEU A 50 -9.50 -3.41 -3.42
C LEU A 50 -9.39 -4.87 -2.98
N ILE A 51 -10.48 -5.47 -2.50
CA ILE A 51 -10.45 -6.83 -1.95
C ILE A 51 -10.70 -7.89 -3.02
N HIS A 52 -11.52 -7.58 -4.02
CA HIS A 52 -12.05 -8.58 -4.95
C HIS A 52 -11.55 -8.44 -6.39
N THR A 53 -10.92 -7.33 -6.75
CA THR A 53 -10.58 -7.01 -8.15
C THR A 53 -9.12 -6.57 -8.31
N GLU A 54 -8.54 -5.92 -7.31
CA GLU A 54 -7.13 -5.53 -7.30
C GLU A 54 -6.22 -6.78 -7.28
N ASP A 55 -5.13 -6.74 -8.06
CA ASP A 55 -4.19 -7.85 -8.29
C ASP A 55 -2.70 -7.44 -8.14
N ALA A 56 -2.43 -6.39 -7.37
CA ALA A 56 -1.18 -5.67 -7.21
C ALA A 56 -0.67 -4.87 -8.44
N THR A 57 -1.25 -5.00 -9.63
CA THR A 57 -0.72 -4.31 -10.84
C THR A 57 -1.03 -2.82 -10.87
N ALA A 58 -2.00 -2.36 -10.06
CA ALA A 58 -2.33 -0.95 -9.92
C ALA A 58 -1.40 -0.22 -8.93
N VAL A 59 -0.45 -0.89 -8.28
CA VAL A 59 0.48 -0.27 -7.33
C VAL A 59 1.39 0.73 -8.06
N HIS A 60 1.20 2.01 -7.75
CA HIS A 60 1.95 3.11 -8.34
C HIS A 60 3.15 3.52 -7.48
N THR A 61 2.96 3.62 -6.16
CA THR A 61 3.99 4.09 -5.24
C THR A 61 3.86 3.38 -3.90
N VAL A 62 4.99 3.00 -3.33
CA VAL A 62 5.08 2.37 -2.00
C VAL A 62 6.07 3.15 -1.16
N ILE A 63 5.64 3.49 0.05
CA ILE A 63 6.42 4.21 1.05
C ILE A 63 6.53 3.31 2.28
N VAL A 64 7.75 3.16 2.81
CA VAL A 64 8.04 2.36 4.02
C VAL A 64 8.85 3.22 4.97
N GLY A 65 8.33 3.48 6.17
CA GLY A 65 8.98 4.37 7.15
C GLY A 65 9.29 5.78 6.62
N GLY A 66 8.53 6.24 5.62
CA GLY A 66 8.76 7.52 4.94
C GLY A 66 9.68 7.48 3.71
N ASP A 67 10.38 6.37 3.47
CA ASP A 67 11.20 6.18 2.27
C ASP A 67 10.39 5.62 1.11
N VAL A 68 10.50 6.25 -0.07
CA VAL A 68 9.87 5.74 -1.30
C VAL A 68 10.67 4.56 -1.84
N VAL A 69 10.07 3.36 -1.81
CA VAL A 69 10.69 2.11 -2.28
C VAL A 69 10.13 1.64 -3.62
N VAL A 70 8.95 2.12 -4.00
CA VAL A 70 8.39 1.98 -5.35
C VAL A 70 7.92 3.34 -5.83
N ARG A 71 8.23 3.72 -7.08
CA ARG A 71 7.74 4.94 -7.73
C ARG A 71 7.43 4.65 -9.18
N ASP A 72 6.28 5.12 -9.65
CA ASP A 72 5.77 4.91 -11.00
C ASP A 72 5.81 3.42 -11.41
N GLY A 73 5.47 2.53 -10.47
CA GLY A 73 5.50 1.07 -10.66
C GLY A 73 6.90 0.43 -10.70
N GLN A 74 7.97 1.21 -10.48
CA GLN A 74 9.36 0.70 -10.48
C GLN A 74 9.89 0.56 -9.05
N CYS A 75 10.55 -0.58 -8.77
CA CYS A 75 11.18 -0.83 -7.48
C CYS A 75 12.57 -0.18 -7.39
N PHE A 76 12.86 0.40 -6.23
CA PHE A 76 14.15 0.99 -5.89
C PHE A 76 14.77 0.23 -4.72
N ASN A 77 16.04 -0.12 -4.85
CA ASN A 77 16.78 -0.65 -3.71
C ASN A 77 17.24 0.49 -2.78
N ARG A 78 17.71 0.14 -1.57
CA ARG A 78 18.26 1.10 -0.58
C ARG A 78 19.43 1.96 -1.07
N ARG A 79 19.98 1.69 -2.27
CA ARG A 79 21.03 2.50 -2.91
C ARG A 79 20.48 3.46 -3.99
N GLY A 80 19.16 3.56 -4.14
CA GLY A 80 18.51 4.42 -5.12
C GLY A 80 18.65 3.93 -6.56
N GLN A 81 19.00 2.65 -6.77
CA GLN A 81 19.11 2.05 -8.10
C GLN A 81 17.84 1.26 -8.42
N THR A 82 17.33 1.42 -9.63
CA THR A 82 16.21 0.65 -10.17
C THR A 82 16.63 -0.81 -10.32
N GLU A 83 15.91 -1.74 -9.69
CA GLU A 83 16.08 -3.16 -9.99
C GLU A 83 15.41 -3.44 -11.34
N LYS A 84 16.19 -3.95 -12.30
CA LYS A 84 15.69 -4.44 -13.59
C LYS A 84 15.20 -5.88 -13.44
#